data_AF-A0A242CG30-F1
#
_entry.id   AF-A0A242CG30-F1
#
_cell.length_a   1.000
_cell.length_b   1.000
_cell.length_c   1.000
_cell.angle_alpha   90.00
_cell.angle_beta   90.00
_cell.angle_gamma   90.00
#
_symmetry.space_group_name_H-M   'P 1'
#
loop_
_entity.id
_entity.type
_entity.pdbx_description
1 polymer ?
#
loop_
_entity_poly.entity_id
_entity_poly.type
_entity_poly.pdbx_seq_one_letter_code
_entity_poly.pdbx_strand_id
1 'polypeptide(L)'
;MKSEFFITLIFWLITLAFFKYSTFQWRKRYETLHSLYESEKRTADTLKNTNKQNTEMITNLTNRVNEYKNKPLDDFVFTPLQVNKIILKMKEHGHSTKTISDKWHTFEDLYTHRMILSLLVAWSFPQNSSKSLKHADGTMFDNSFILVFDTPAGTYSYHYDLEYWDMFTVKETPNAPEYDGHKPEDIYRLLSLFN
;
A
#
# COMPACT_ATOMS: atom_id res chain seq x y z
N MET A 1 74.69 -21.20 -59.56
CA MET A 1 74.70 -20.36 -58.34
C MET A 1 73.42 -19.56 -58.07
N LYS A 2 72.42 -19.49 -58.98
CA LYS A 2 71.16 -18.73 -58.74
C LYS A 2 69.93 -19.56 -58.31
N SER A 3 69.93 -20.89 -58.45
CA SER A 3 68.76 -21.75 -58.15
C SER A 3 68.67 -22.22 -56.69
N GLU A 4 69.79 -22.59 -56.06
CA GLU A 4 69.76 -23.10 -54.67
C GLU A 4 69.44 -22.03 -53.63
N PHE A 5 69.80 -20.77 -53.89
CA PHE A 5 69.48 -19.65 -53.02
C PHE A 5 67.97 -19.33 -53.02
N PHE A 6 67.28 -19.58 -54.13
CA PHE A 6 65.83 -19.38 -54.25
C PHE A 6 65.04 -20.46 -53.51
N ILE A 7 65.47 -21.71 -53.59
CA ILE A 7 64.81 -22.84 -52.91
C ILE A 7 64.95 -22.74 -51.40
N THR A 8 66.14 -22.37 -50.90
CA THR A 8 66.38 -22.17 -49.46
C THR A 8 65.64 -20.97 -48.90
N LEU A 9 65.52 -19.87 -49.67
CA LEU A 9 64.71 -18.71 -49.28
C LEU A 9 63.21 -19.05 -49.23
N ILE A 10 62.70 -19.80 -50.22
CA ILE A 10 61.31 -20.27 -50.23
C ILE A 10 61.05 -21.22 -49.05
N PHE A 11 61.97 -22.14 -48.76
CA PHE A 11 61.82 -23.05 -47.63
C PHE A 11 61.77 -22.30 -46.30
N TRP A 12 62.65 -21.30 -46.10
CA TRP A 12 62.63 -20.43 -44.91
C TRP A 12 61.37 -19.57 -44.80
N LEU A 13 60.85 -19.06 -45.92
CA LEU A 13 59.61 -18.29 -45.93
C LEU A 13 58.40 -19.18 -45.62
N ILE A 14 58.38 -20.44 -46.10
CA ILE A 14 57.32 -21.41 -45.81
C ILE A 14 57.38 -21.87 -44.35
N THR A 15 58.55 -22.18 -43.78
CA THR A 15 58.67 -22.54 -42.36
C THR A 15 58.35 -21.37 -41.44
N LEU A 16 58.78 -20.14 -41.74
CA LEU A 16 58.36 -18.96 -40.96
C LEU A 16 56.85 -18.72 -41.07
N ALA A 17 56.25 -18.92 -42.25
CA ALA A 17 54.82 -18.79 -42.44
C ALA A 17 54.05 -19.87 -41.67
N PHE A 18 54.48 -21.13 -41.67
CA PHE A 18 53.87 -22.20 -40.88
C PHE A 18 54.06 -22.02 -39.37
N PHE A 19 55.22 -21.53 -38.93
CA PHE A 19 55.48 -21.25 -37.50
C PHE A 19 54.66 -20.05 -37.01
N LYS A 20 54.57 -18.97 -37.80
CA LYS A 20 53.70 -17.82 -37.49
C LYS A 20 52.21 -18.16 -37.60
N TYR A 21 51.81 -18.98 -38.58
CA TYR A 21 50.42 -19.38 -38.77
C TYR A 21 49.96 -20.34 -37.68
N SER A 22 50.78 -21.33 -37.32
CA SER A 22 50.47 -22.24 -36.20
C SER A 22 50.44 -21.48 -34.87
N THR A 23 51.41 -20.61 -34.57
CA THR A 23 51.38 -19.79 -33.35
C THR A 23 50.22 -18.81 -33.31
N PHE A 24 49.79 -18.25 -34.45
CA PHE A 24 48.60 -17.41 -34.54
C PHE A 24 47.30 -18.20 -34.29
N GLN A 25 47.14 -19.37 -34.90
CA GLN A 25 45.98 -20.23 -34.66
C GLN A 25 45.96 -20.77 -33.22
N TRP A 26 47.12 -21.13 -32.67
CA TRP A 26 47.26 -21.53 -31.26
C TRP A 26 46.93 -20.39 -30.31
N ARG A 27 47.41 -19.17 -30.59
CA ARG A 27 47.09 -17.98 -29.79
C ARG A 27 45.60 -17.69 -29.83
N LYS A 28 44.97 -17.72 -31.01
CA LYS A 28 43.52 -17.52 -31.15
C LYS A 28 42.72 -18.60 -30.40
N ARG A 29 43.17 -19.85 -30.44
CA ARG A 29 42.55 -20.96 -29.70
C ARG A 29 42.75 -20.82 -28.19
N TYR A 30 43.93 -20.42 -27.74
CA TYR A 30 44.21 -20.14 -26.34
C TYR A 30 43.36 -18.98 -25.82
N GLU A 31 43.30 -17.87 -26.56
CA GLU A 31 42.45 -16.71 -26.21
C GLU A 31 40.96 -17.11 -26.14
N THR A 32 40.50 -17.97 -27.05
CA THR A 32 39.12 -18.51 -27.03
C THR A 32 38.88 -19.42 -25.83
N LEU A 33 39.79 -20.34 -25.51
CA LEU A 33 39.65 -21.24 -24.36
C LEU A 33 39.76 -20.49 -23.04
N HIS A 34 40.66 -19.51 -22.95
CA HIS A 34 40.80 -18.67 -21.77
C HIS A 34 39.58 -17.77 -21.57
N SER A 35 39.01 -17.20 -22.65
CA SER A 35 37.77 -16.42 -22.54
C SER A 35 36.58 -17.27 -22.13
N LEU A 36 36.48 -18.52 -22.63
CA LEU A 36 35.48 -19.49 -22.19
C LEU A 36 35.65 -19.83 -20.71
N TYR A 37 36.86 -20.16 -20.26
CA TYR A 37 37.17 -20.44 -18.86
C TYR A 37 36.79 -19.27 -17.94
N GLU A 38 37.16 -18.03 -18.27
CA GLU A 38 36.79 -16.85 -17.49
C GLU A 38 35.27 -16.57 -17.52
N SER A 39 34.56 -16.97 -18.59
CA SER A 39 33.10 -16.90 -18.63
C SER A 39 32.45 -17.93 -17.70
N GLU A 40 32.89 -19.19 -17.74
CA GLU A 40 32.37 -20.27 -16.91
C GLU A 40 32.66 -20.04 -15.42
N LYS A 41 33.86 -19.55 -15.09
CA LYS A 41 34.22 -19.17 -13.73
C LYS A 41 33.31 -18.08 -13.19
N ARG A 42 33.03 -17.03 -13.98
CA ARG A 42 32.09 -15.97 -13.60
C ARG A 42 30.69 -16.53 -13.36
N THR A 43 30.21 -17.42 -14.23
CA THR A 43 28.91 -18.08 -14.04
C THR A 43 28.88 -18.91 -12.75
N ALA A 44 29.94 -19.67 -12.45
CA ALA A 44 30.05 -20.45 -11.22
C ALA A 44 30.05 -19.55 -9.96
N ASP A 45 30.78 -18.43 -9.99
CA ASP A 45 30.80 -17.46 -8.89
C ASP A 45 29.43 -16.81 -8.67
N THR A 46 28.72 -16.46 -9.75
CA THR A 46 27.34 -15.96 -9.67
C THR A 46 26.41 -16.99 -9.02
N LEU A 47 26.45 -18.25 -9.49
CA LEU A 47 25.64 -19.33 -8.93
C LEU A 47 25.91 -19.56 -7.44
N LYS A 48 27.18 -19.54 -7.03
CA LYS A 48 27.59 -19.68 -5.63
C LYS A 48 27.05 -18.55 -4.76
N ASN A 49 27.12 -17.31 -5.24
CA ASN A 49 26.61 -16.15 -4.51
C ASN A 49 25.08 -16.19 -4.38
N THR A 50 24.37 -16.52 -5.45
CA THR A 50 22.91 -16.70 -5.41
C THR A 50 22.50 -17.81 -4.45
N ASN A 51 23.19 -18.94 -4.46
CA ASN A 51 22.92 -20.03 -3.50
C ASN A 51 23.14 -19.60 -2.05
N LYS A 52 24.19 -18.82 -1.78
CA LYS A 52 24.43 -18.26 -0.44
C LYS A 52 23.28 -17.36 0.00
N GLN A 53 22.88 -16.41 -0.86
CA GLN A 53 21.76 -15.50 -0.58
C GLN A 53 20.44 -16.25 -0.35
N ASN A 54 20.15 -17.26 -1.17
CA ASN A 54 18.96 -18.08 -1.02
C ASN A 54 18.99 -18.86 0.31
N THR A 55 20.15 -19.38 0.71
CA THR A 55 20.31 -20.11 1.98
C THR A 55 20.08 -19.19 3.18
N GLU A 56 20.61 -17.96 3.14
CA GLU A 56 20.37 -16.94 4.17
C GLU A 56 18.89 -16.57 4.26
N MET A 57 18.22 -16.38 3.11
CA MET A 57 16.79 -16.09 3.04
C MET A 57 15.95 -17.24 3.63
N ILE A 58 16.25 -18.49 3.25
CA ILE A 58 15.56 -19.68 3.77
C ILE A 58 15.77 -19.80 5.29
N THR A 59 16.97 -19.54 5.77
CA THR A 59 17.29 -19.57 7.21
C THR A 59 16.47 -18.52 7.96
N ASN A 60 16.42 -17.29 7.46
CA ASN A 60 15.62 -16.22 8.05
C ASN A 60 14.11 -16.55 8.06
N LEU A 61 13.58 -17.10 6.97
CA LEU A 61 12.19 -17.53 6.90
C LEU A 61 11.91 -18.67 7.89
N THR A 62 12.80 -19.65 7.99
CA THR A 62 12.67 -20.77 8.92
C THR A 62 12.65 -20.28 10.37
N ASN A 63 13.52 -19.32 10.71
CA ASN A 63 13.56 -18.71 12.04
C ASN A 63 12.24 -17.99 12.35
N ARG A 64 11.72 -17.19 11.41
CA ARG A 64 10.42 -16.51 11.58
C ARG A 64 9.27 -17.50 11.73
N VAL A 65 9.25 -18.57 10.95
CA VAL A 65 8.23 -19.63 11.05
C VAL A 65 8.29 -20.29 12.43
N ASN A 66 9.49 -20.62 12.92
CA ASN A 66 9.66 -21.21 14.25
C ASN A 66 9.29 -20.23 15.37
N GLU A 67 9.58 -18.94 15.22
CA GLU A 67 9.14 -17.89 16.12
C GLU A 67 7.60 -17.85 16.19
N TYR A 68 6.91 -17.82 15.05
CA TYR A 68 5.45 -17.83 15.01
C TYR A 68 4.84 -19.14 15.55
N LYS A 69 5.48 -20.29 15.31
CA LYS A 69 4.99 -21.59 15.76
C LYS A 69 4.95 -21.71 17.28
N ASN A 70 5.89 -21.07 17.97
CA ASN A 70 6.04 -21.17 19.42
C ASN A 70 5.46 -19.96 20.17
N LYS A 71 4.92 -18.97 19.46
CA LYS A 71 4.35 -17.76 20.05
C LYS A 71 2.87 -18.01 20.41
N PRO A 72 2.44 -17.75 21.65
CA PRO A 72 1.03 -17.75 22.02
C PRO A 72 0.24 -16.83 21.09
N LEU A 73 -0.97 -17.24 20.71
CA LEU A 73 -1.83 -16.45 19.82
C LEU A 73 -2.10 -15.04 20.41
N ASP A 74 -2.17 -14.96 21.73
CA ASP A 74 -2.42 -13.74 22.50
C ASP A 74 -1.26 -12.74 22.44
N ASP A 75 -0.04 -13.17 22.10
CA ASP A 75 1.13 -12.30 21.99
C ASP A 75 1.27 -11.67 20.60
N PHE A 76 0.37 -11.99 19.67
CA PHE A 76 0.39 -11.39 18.34
C PHE A 76 -0.17 -9.95 18.39
N VAL A 77 0.73 -8.98 18.46
CA VAL A 77 0.38 -7.56 18.35
C VAL A 77 0.23 -7.19 16.87
N PHE A 78 -0.99 -6.89 16.46
CA PHE A 78 -1.27 -6.36 15.13
C PHE A 78 -0.92 -4.87 15.05
N THR A 79 -0.35 -4.45 13.92
CA THR A 79 -0.23 -3.03 13.60
C THR A 79 -1.61 -2.40 13.35
N PRO A 80 -1.79 -1.09 13.55
CA PRO A 80 -3.05 -0.41 13.24
C PRO A 80 -3.53 -0.65 11.80
N LEU A 81 -2.61 -0.71 10.84
CA LEU A 81 -2.95 -1.00 9.44
C LEU A 81 -3.52 -2.42 9.27
N GLN A 82 -3.00 -3.42 9.99
CA GLN A 82 -3.52 -4.78 9.95
C GLN A 82 -4.90 -4.85 10.61
N VAL A 83 -5.08 -4.19 11.75
CA VAL A 83 -6.38 -4.11 12.43
C VAL A 83 -7.43 -3.49 11.49
N ASN A 84 -7.13 -2.35 10.87
CA ASN A 84 -8.04 -1.70 9.92
C ASN A 84 -8.41 -2.61 8.75
N LYS A 85 -7.45 -3.36 8.19
CA LYS A 85 -7.72 -4.34 7.13
C LYS A 85 -8.62 -5.47 7.59
N ILE A 86 -8.47 -5.95 8.82
CA ILE A 86 -9.32 -6.99 9.41
C ILE A 86 -10.75 -6.45 9.58
N ILE A 87 -10.90 -5.24 10.14
CA ILE A 87 -12.21 -4.59 10.33
C ILE A 87 -12.94 -4.43 8.99
N LEU A 88 -12.25 -3.98 7.94
CA LEU A 88 -12.84 -3.83 6.61
C LEU A 88 -13.32 -5.18 6.05
N LYS A 89 -12.49 -6.22 6.14
CA LYS A 89 -12.87 -7.58 5.72
C LYS A 89 -14.06 -8.13 6.51
N MET A 90 -14.11 -7.87 7.82
CA MET A 90 -15.26 -8.27 8.64
C MET A 90 -16.55 -7.63 8.11
N LYS A 91 -16.53 -6.34 7.78
CA LYS A 91 -17.68 -5.64 7.16
C LYS A 91 -18.07 -6.23 5.81
N GLU A 92 -17.09 -6.54 4.95
CA GLU A 92 -17.34 -7.19 3.66
C GLU A 92 -18.08 -8.53 3.79
N HIS A 93 -17.86 -9.25 4.89
CA HIS A 93 -18.54 -10.51 5.21
C HIS A 93 -19.84 -10.32 6.02
N GLY A 94 -20.33 -9.08 6.15
CA GLY A 94 -21.59 -8.78 6.85
C GLY A 94 -21.49 -8.77 8.37
N HIS A 95 -20.28 -8.79 8.94
CA HIS A 95 -20.12 -8.65 10.39
C HIS A 95 -20.24 -7.20 10.83
N SER A 96 -20.99 -6.98 11.91
CA SER A 96 -21.09 -5.68 12.56
C SER A 96 -19.77 -5.28 13.22
N THR A 97 -19.43 -4.00 13.14
CA THR A 97 -18.28 -3.40 13.85
C THR A 97 -18.68 -2.70 15.14
N LYS A 98 -19.98 -2.72 15.48
CA LYS A 98 -20.54 -1.97 16.61
C LYS A 98 -19.85 -2.29 17.92
N THR A 99 -19.55 -3.56 18.18
CA THR A 99 -18.96 -4.06 19.43
C THR A 99 -17.43 -3.97 19.49
N ILE A 100 -16.77 -3.44 18.46
CA ILE A 100 -15.31 -3.24 18.49
C ILE A 100 -15.02 -2.16 19.53
N SER A 101 -14.12 -2.47 20.47
CA SER A 101 -13.83 -1.62 21.62
C SER A 101 -12.37 -1.22 21.72
N ASP A 102 -12.15 0.00 22.22
CA ASP A 102 -10.84 0.53 22.60
C ASP A 102 -10.52 0.37 24.10
N LYS A 103 -11.29 -0.49 24.80
CA LYS A 103 -11.37 -0.70 26.27
C LYS A 103 -12.33 0.22 27.01
N TRP A 104 -12.56 1.43 26.52
CA TRP A 104 -13.41 2.43 27.20
C TRP A 104 -14.77 2.58 26.54
N HIS A 105 -14.78 2.54 25.22
CA HIS A 105 -15.96 2.66 24.40
C HIS A 105 -15.95 1.62 23.29
N THR A 106 -17.13 1.25 22.85
CA THR A 106 -17.35 0.58 21.58
C THR A 106 -17.52 1.61 20.46
N PHE A 107 -17.40 1.20 19.20
CA PHE A 107 -17.73 2.09 18.08
C PHE A 107 -19.18 2.57 18.15
N GLU A 108 -20.11 1.71 18.58
CA GLU A 108 -21.51 2.09 18.79
C GLU A 108 -21.67 3.17 19.87
N ASP A 109 -20.96 3.07 21.00
CA ASP A 109 -20.97 4.11 22.03
C ASP A 109 -20.48 5.45 21.46
N LEU A 110 -19.37 5.43 20.70
CA LEU A 110 -18.81 6.65 20.10
C LEU A 110 -19.76 7.28 19.08
N TYR A 111 -20.41 6.49 18.23
CA TYR A 111 -21.42 7.00 17.29
C TYR A 111 -22.64 7.57 18.02
N THR A 112 -23.09 6.91 19.09
CA THR A 112 -24.21 7.38 19.92
C THR A 112 -23.87 8.69 20.61
N HIS A 113 -22.70 8.80 21.24
CA HIS A 113 -22.24 10.03 21.87
C HIS A 113 -22.15 11.18 20.87
N ARG A 114 -21.59 10.92 19.68
CA ARG A 114 -21.51 11.93 18.61
C ARG A 114 -22.88 12.42 18.15
N MET A 115 -23.84 11.51 18.04
CA MET A 115 -25.23 11.85 17.70
C MET A 115 -25.85 12.76 18.77
N ILE A 116 -25.75 12.40 20.05
CA ILE A 116 -26.30 13.20 21.16
C ILE A 116 -25.62 14.58 21.24
N LEU A 117 -24.31 14.65 21.05
CA LEU A 117 -23.60 15.93 21.04
C LEU A 117 -24.01 16.78 19.82
N SER A 118 -24.20 16.17 18.66
CA SER A 118 -24.72 16.86 17.47
C SER A 118 -26.14 17.36 17.69
N LEU A 119 -26.98 16.59 18.36
CA LEU A 119 -28.33 16.99 18.75
C LEU A 119 -28.32 18.23 19.65
N LEU A 120 -27.44 18.23 20.66
CA LEU A 120 -27.27 19.37 21.56
C LEU A 120 -26.86 20.64 20.81
N VAL A 121 -25.93 20.53 19.84
CA VAL A 121 -25.53 21.66 18.98
C VAL A 121 -26.70 22.10 18.10
N ALA A 122 -27.43 21.18 17.49
CA ALA A 122 -28.57 21.47 16.64
C ALA A 122 -29.69 22.23 17.38
N TRP A 123 -29.97 21.84 18.63
CA TRP A 123 -30.92 22.54 19.49
C TRP A 123 -30.43 23.90 19.96
N SER A 124 -29.12 24.07 20.12
CA SER A 124 -28.51 25.33 20.53
C SER A 124 -28.48 26.35 19.38
N PHE A 125 -28.41 25.88 18.13
CA PHE A 125 -28.32 26.72 16.93
C PHE A 125 -29.35 26.31 15.86
N PRO A 126 -30.67 26.40 16.14
CA PRO A 126 -31.71 25.88 15.25
C PRO A 126 -31.79 26.66 13.92
N GLN A 127 -31.36 27.92 13.89
CA GLN A 127 -31.33 28.74 12.67
C GLN A 127 -30.19 28.35 11.72
N ASN A 128 -29.11 27.78 12.27
CA ASN A 128 -27.95 27.29 11.53
C ASN A 128 -28.04 25.78 11.28
N SER A 129 -29.11 25.13 11.69
CA SER A 129 -29.25 23.68 11.62
C SER A 129 -30.43 23.32 10.74
N SER A 130 -30.20 22.38 9.82
CA SER A 130 -31.26 21.82 8.98
C SER A 130 -31.07 20.33 8.79
N LYS A 131 -32.15 19.63 8.46
CA LYS A 131 -32.12 18.21 8.16
C LYS A 131 -32.85 17.91 6.85
N SER A 132 -32.41 16.87 6.14
CA SER A 132 -33.04 16.43 4.91
C SER A 132 -32.98 14.91 4.75
N LEU A 133 -33.96 14.36 4.03
CA LEU A 133 -33.98 12.96 3.60
C LEU A 133 -33.22 12.74 2.29
N LYS A 134 -32.70 13.81 1.66
CA LYS A 134 -31.99 13.73 0.38
C LYS A 134 -30.77 14.63 0.37
N HIS A 135 -29.72 14.16 -0.30
CA HIS A 135 -28.62 15.00 -0.75
C HIS A 135 -29.07 16.02 -1.80
N ALA A 136 -28.18 16.93 -2.16
CA ALA A 136 -28.43 17.91 -3.23
C ALA A 136 -28.84 17.26 -4.56
N ASP A 137 -28.25 16.11 -4.90
CA ASP A 137 -28.53 15.35 -6.13
C ASP A 137 -29.79 14.46 -6.04
N GLY A 138 -30.48 14.46 -4.90
CA GLY A 138 -31.67 13.65 -4.66
C GLY A 138 -31.42 12.23 -4.16
N THR A 139 -30.16 11.80 -4.03
CA THR A 139 -29.78 10.49 -3.47
C THR A 139 -29.76 10.50 -1.94
N MET A 140 -29.70 9.33 -1.31
CA MET A 140 -29.47 9.17 0.13
C MET A 140 -28.93 7.76 0.42
N PHE A 141 -28.27 7.58 1.56
CA PHE A 141 -27.95 6.24 2.07
C PHE A 141 -29.19 5.56 2.65
N ASP A 142 -29.24 4.24 2.59
CA ASP A 142 -30.37 3.48 3.11
C ASP A 142 -30.63 3.80 4.60
N ASN A 143 -31.91 4.01 4.94
CA ASN A 143 -32.39 4.32 6.28
C ASN A 143 -31.64 5.46 6.99
N SER A 144 -31.12 6.44 6.23
CA SER A 144 -30.39 7.57 6.79
C SER A 144 -31.06 8.91 6.48
N PHE A 145 -30.74 9.92 7.27
CA PHE A 145 -30.95 11.32 6.94
C PHE A 145 -29.65 12.11 7.11
N ILE A 146 -29.60 13.31 6.55
CA ILE A 146 -28.46 14.21 6.69
C ILE A 146 -28.85 15.40 7.58
N LEU A 147 -28.03 15.64 8.62
CA LEU A 147 -28.04 16.86 9.42
C LEU A 147 -26.95 17.79 8.91
N VAL A 148 -27.29 19.07 8.70
CA VAL A 148 -26.37 20.07 8.18
C VAL A 148 -26.33 21.27 9.10
N PHE A 149 -25.12 21.66 9.47
CA PHE A 149 -24.79 22.90 10.15
C PHE A 149 -24.25 23.91 9.13
N ASP A 150 -24.97 25.01 8.94
CA ASP A 150 -24.53 26.15 8.15
C ASP A 150 -23.76 27.11 9.06
N THR A 151 -22.43 27.00 9.07
CA THR A 151 -21.55 27.79 9.94
C THR A 151 -20.84 28.89 9.14
N PRO A 152 -20.44 30.00 9.79
CA PRO A 152 -19.64 31.04 9.14
C PRO A 152 -18.33 30.55 8.48
N ALA A 153 -17.77 29.44 8.97
CA ALA A 153 -16.55 28.84 8.43
C ALA A 153 -16.81 27.80 7.31
N GLY A 154 -18.06 27.67 6.86
CA GLY A 154 -18.49 26.70 5.86
C GLY A 154 -19.37 25.61 6.46
N THR A 155 -20.06 24.87 5.60
CA THR A 155 -21.00 23.84 6.05
C THR A 155 -20.29 22.67 6.74
N TYR A 156 -20.97 22.00 7.65
CA TYR A 156 -20.54 20.73 8.22
C TYR A 156 -21.74 19.80 8.36
N SER A 157 -21.62 18.53 8.00
CA SER A 157 -22.77 17.62 7.97
C SER A 157 -22.47 16.23 8.52
N TYR A 158 -23.54 15.56 8.94
CA TYR A 158 -23.53 14.19 9.42
C TYR A 158 -24.68 13.39 8.85
N HIS A 159 -24.44 12.11 8.61
CA HIS A 159 -25.48 11.12 8.40
C HIS A 159 -25.82 10.42 9.72
N TYR A 160 -27.12 10.27 9.97
CA TYR A 160 -27.66 9.54 11.10
C TYR A 160 -28.79 8.61 10.65
N ASP A 161 -29.03 7.55 11.41
CA ASP A 161 -30.12 6.62 11.15
C ASP A 161 -31.48 7.33 11.27
N LEU A 162 -32.40 6.98 10.38
CA LEU A 162 -33.72 7.59 10.25
C LEU A 162 -34.56 7.45 11.53
N GLU A 163 -34.28 6.44 12.38
CA GLU A 163 -34.94 6.28 13.68
C GLU A 163 -34.75 7.49 14.60
N TYR A 164 -33.69 8.27 14.42
CA TYR A 164 -33.42 9.48 15.21
C TYR A 164 -34.01 10.75 14.60
N TRP A 165 -34.69 10.68 13.45
CA TRP A 165 -35.19 11.84 12.72
C TRP A 165 -35.99 12.80 13.61
N ASP A 166 -36.91 12.27 14.40
CA ASP A 166 -37.82 13.05 15.25
C ASP A 166 -37.13 13.66 16.48
N MET A 167 -35.92 13.21 16.84
CA MET A 167 -35.14 13.85 17.90
C MET A 167 -34.61 15.22 17.46
N PHE A 168 -34.25 15.36 16.18
CA PHE A 168 -33.72 16.61 15.62
C PHE A 168 -34.85 17.56 15.22
N THR A 169 -35.32 18.37 16.17
CA THR A 169 -36.32 19.43 15.94
C THR A 169 -35.69 20.69 15.35
N VAL A 170 -35.24 20.59 14.09
CA VAL A 170 -34.65 21.70 13.32
C VAL A 170 -35.31 21.82 11.94
N LYS A 171 -34.95 22.85 11.17
CA LYS A 171 -35.56 23.12 9.85
C LYS A 171 -35.43 21.93 8.92
N GLU A 172 -36.55 21.45 8.38
CA GLU A 172 -36.56 20.42 7.34
C GLU A 172 -36.42 21.06 5.96
N THR A 173 -35.54 20.51 5.12
CA THR A 173 -35.37 20.94 3.73
C THR A 173 -35.63 19.78 2.77
N PRO A 174 -36.19 20.05 1.56
CA PRO A 174 -36.40 19.00 0.56
C PRO A 174 -35.12 18.26 0.17
N ASN A 175 -34.01 18.99 0.12
CA ASN A 175 -32.67 18.51 -0.17
C ASN A 175 -31.66 19.25 0.72
N ALA A 176 -30.55 18.58 1.05
CA ALA A 176 -29.37 19.22 1.64
C ALA A 176 -28.64 20.12 0.61
N PRO A 177 -27.84 21.10 1.07
CA PRO A 177 -26.93 21.84 0.20
C PRO A 177 -25.90 20.91 -0.48
N GLU A 178 -25.28 21.41 -1.54
CA GLU A 178 -24.19 20.71 -2.23
C GLU A 178 -23.02 20.45 -1.26
N TYR A 179 -22.47 19.24 -1.31
CA TYR A 179 -21.39 18.86 -0.43
C TYR A 179 -20.09 19.57 -0.82
N ASP A 180 -19.54 20.34 0.11
CA ASP A 180 -18.36 21.17 -0.11
C ASP A 180 -17.02 20.44 0.05
N GLY A 181 -17.04 19.12 0.30
CA GLY A 181 -15.84 18.32 0.44
C GLY A 181 -15.18 18.36 1.82
N HIS A 182 -15.85 18.88 2.86
CA HIS A 182 -15.29 18.91 4.21
C HIS A 182 -14.90 17.51 4.73
N LYS A 183 -13.95 17.46 5.66
CA LYS A 183 -13.39 16.22 6.19
C LYS A 183 -13.60 16.13 7.71
N PRO A 184 -13.35 14.97 8.34
CA PRO A 184 -13.42 14.85 9.79
C PRO A 184 -12.59 15.92 10.54
N GLU A 185 -11.42 16.29 10.02
CA GLU A 185 -10.58 17.35 10.57
C GLU A 185 -11.18 18.76 10.52
N ASP A 186 -12.20 19.00 9.67
CA ASP A 186 -12.91 20.28 9.57
C ASP A 186 -13.95 20.48 10.70
N ILE A 187 -14.03 19.57 11.67
CA ILE A 187 -14.98 19.62 12.79
C ILE A 187 -14.96 20.96 13.54
N TYR A 188 -13.82 21.66 13.54
CA TYR A 188 -13.66 22.96 14.16
C TYR A 188 -14.53 24.06 13.54
N ARG A 189 -15.11 23.86 12.35
CA ARG A 189 -16.10 24.79 11.76
C ARG A 189 -17.31 25.00 12.67
N LEU A 190 -17.68 24.01 13.48
CA LEU A 190 -18.79 24.16 14.44
C LEU A 190 -18.48 25.22 15.51
N LEU A 191 -17.22 25.45 15.84
CA LEU A 191 -16.85 26.48 16.82
C LEU A 191 -17.14 27.90 16.30
N SER A 192 -17.24 28.09 14.98
CA SER A 192 -17.59 29.39 14.40
C SER A 192 -19.07 29.75 14.57
N LEU A 193 -19.89 28.88 15.17
CA LEU A 193 -21.27 29.22 15.55
C LEU A 193 -21.33 30.17 16.76
N PHE A 194 -20.24 30.26 17.54
CA PHE A 194 -20.16 31.11 18.74
C PHE A 194 -19.48 32.46 18.50
N ASN A 195 -18.93 32.70 17.30
CA ASN A 195 -18.09 33.85 16.99
C ASN A 195 -18.74 34.78 15.98
#